data_AF-A0A7W4GI35-F1
#
_entry.id   AF-A0A7W4GI35-F1
#
_cell.length_a   1.000
_cell.length_b   1.000
_cell.length_c   1.000
_cell.angle_alpha   90.00
_cell.angle_beta   90.00
_cell.angle_gamma   90.00
#
_symmetry.space_group_name_H-M   'P 1'
#
loop_
_entity.id
_entity.type
_entity.pdbx_description
1 polymer ?
#
loop_
_entity_poly.entity_id
_entity_poly.type
_entity_poly.pdbx_seq_one_letter_code
_entity_poly.pdbx_strand_id
1 'polypeptide(L)'
;MSTFLGIFLLILPLIFFGIYSNHEFDLSLSDNLKKWKWGKYFAVILVLIYIVYLLMYGHSYVVMGAGETSTYLEDWVLYYLVPGLCLAAVIYSKPVGYFFGDNSSEFGSSIKEDVAFMLGLLWLLFFTWQIFLESL
;
A
#
# COMPACT_ATOMS: atom_id res chain seq x y z
N MET A 1 3.82 -6.54 20.32
CA MET A 1 5.00 -5.76 19.85
C MET A 1 5.23 -5.96 18.35
N SER A 2 5.13 -7.18 17.83
CA SER A 2 5.27 -7.48 16.39
C SER A 2 4.30 -6.70 15.50
N THR A 3 3.01 -6.67 15.83
CA THR A 3 2.01 -5.94 15.05
C THR A 3 2.30 -4.45 14.89
N PHE A 4 2.81 -3.80 15.94
CA PHE A 4 3.17 -2.38 15.87
C PHE A 4 4.36 -2.14 14.94
N LEU A 5 5.38 -2.99 15.00
CA LEU A 5 6.50 -2.99 14.04
C LEU A 5 6.00 -3.21 12.61
N GLY A 6 5.03 -4.11 12.42
CA GLY A 6 4.41 -4.35 11.12
C GLY A 6 3.69 -3.11 10.59
N ILE A 7 2.97 -2.37 11.44
CA ILE A 7 2.31 -1.12 11.02
C ILE A 7 3.34 -0.07 10.55
N PHE A 8 4.51 0.01 11.19
CA PHE A 8 5.58 0.86 10.67
C PHE A 8 6.03 0.41 9.28
N LEU A 9 6.12 -0.89 9.03
CA LEU A 9 6.46 -1.46 7.72
C LEU A 9 5.40 -1.12 6.65
N LEU A 10 4.12 -1.09 7.03
CA LEU A 10 3.01 -0.70 6.15
C LEU A 10 3.06 0.79 5.77
N ILE A 11 3.40 1.66 6.71
CA ILE A 11 3.43 3.13 6.50
C ILE A 11 4.71 3.55 5.75
N LEU A 12 5.80 2.81 5.91
CA LEU A 12 7.10 3.16 5.35
C LEU A 12 7.10 3.43 3.83
N PRO A 13 6.47 2.60 2.97
CA PRO A 13 6.26 2.92 1.56
C PRO A 13 5.61 4.27 1.30
N LEU A 14 4.60 4.66 2.08
CA LEU A 14 3.91 5.96 1.92
C LEU A 14 4.86 7.12 2.16
N ILE A 15 5.74 7.00 3.16
CA ILE A 15 6.74 8.02 3.47
C ILE A 15 7.73 8.13 2.31
N PHE A 16 8.27 7.01 1.84
CA PHE A 16 9.25 7.01 0.73
C PHE A 16 8.67 7.58 -0.56
N PHE A 17 7.47 7.15 -0.96
CA PHE A 17 6.81 7.69 -2.14
C PHE A 17 6.36 9.13 -1.96
N GLY A 18 6.03 9.55 -0.73
CA GLY A 18 5.78 10.95 -0.39
C GLY A 18 7.00 11.84 -0.60
N ILE A 19 8.17 11.40 -0.12
CA ILE A 19 9.45 12.11 -0.32
C ILE A 19 9.78 12.16 -1.80
N TYR A 20 9.70 11.02 -2.50
CA TYR A 20 9.98 10.93 -3.93
C TYR A 20 9.06 11.84 -4.76
N SER A 21 7.75 11.83 -4.45
CA SER A 21 6.76 12.68 -5.10
C SER A 21 7.02 14.16 -4.89
N ASN A 22 7.51 14.55 -3.72
CA ASN A 22 7.82 15.94 -3.44
C ASN A 22 9.11 16.37 -4.14
N HIS A 23 10.14 15.53 -4.11
CA HIS A 23 11.45 15.86 -4.67
C HIS A 23 11.46 15.89 -6.20
N GLU A 24 10.88 14.89 -6.86
CA GLU A 24 10.96 14.76 -8.33
C GLU A 24 9.82 15.47 -9.08
N PHE A 25 8.67 15.68 -8.42
CA PHE A 25 7.47 16.20 -9.08
C PHE A 25 6.92 17.48 -8.45
N ASP A 26 7.49 17.95 -7.35
CA ASP A 26 7.02 19.11 -6.57
C ASP A 26 5.53 19.01 -6.19
N LEU A 27 5.07 17.78 -5.94
CA LEU A 27 3.67 17.50 -5.58
C LEU A 27 3.53 17.38 -4.07
N SER A 28 2.52 18.07 -3.53
CA SER A 28 2.06 17.83 -2.17
C SER A 28 1.19 16.56 -2.09
N LEU A 29 0.89 16.10 -0.87
CA LEU A 29 -0.08 15.02 -0.67
C LEU A 29 -1.46 15.37 -1.28
N SER A 30 -1.89 16.63 -1.15
CA SER A 30 -3.17 17.09 -1.70
C SER A 30 -3.20 16.99 -3.22
N ASP A 31 -2.09 17.32 -3.89
CA ASP A 31 -1.99 17.21 -5.34
C ASP A 31 -2.10 15.77 -5.82
N ASN A 32 -1.44 14.85 -5.10
CA ASN A 32 -1.55 13.42 -5.36
C ASN A 32 -2.99 12.90 -5.20
N LEU A 33 -3.83 13.53 -4.38
CA LEU A 33 -5.23 13.09 -4.19
C LEU A 33 -6.24 13.66 -5.21
N LYS A 34 -5.82 14.56 -6.11
CA LYS A 34 -6.75 15.24 -7.04
C LYS A 34 -7.37 14.30 -8.06
N LYS A 35 -6.55 13.51 -8.76
CA LYS A 35 -7.02 12.51 -9.73
C LYS A 35 -7.44 11.24 -8.99
N TRP A 36 -8.52 10.60 -9.43
CA TRP A 36 -9.12 9.43 -8.76
C TRP A 36 -9.46 9.66 -7.28
N LYS A 37 -9.78 10.91 -6.90
CA LYS A 37 -10.02 11.36 -5.52
C LYS A 37 -10.82 10.36 -4.68
N TRP A 38 -11.99 9.96 -5.17
CA TRP A 38 -12.87 9.03 -4.47
C TRP A 38 -12.26 7.64 -4.29
N GLY A 39 -11.59 7.10 -5.31
CA GLY A 39 -10.91 5.81 -5.23
C GLY A 39 -9.71 5.82 -4.28
N LYS A 40 -8.95 6.92 -4.24
CA LYS A 40 -7.85 7.10 -3.28
C LYS A 40 -8.36 7.19 -1.84
N TYR A 41 -9.44 7.93 -1.59
CA TYR A 41 -10.06 7.95 -0.26
C TYR A 41 -10.63 6.60 0.14
N PHE A 42 -11.26 5.89 -0.79
CA PHE A 42 -11.73 4.53 -0.54
C PHE A 42 -10.57 3.61 -0.14
N ALA A 43 -9.44 3.63 -0.85
CA ALA A 43 -8.25 2.86 -0.50
C ALA A 43 -7.68 3.21 0.87
N VAL A 44 -7.64 4.51 1.23
CA VAL A 44 -7.23 4.94 2.57
C VAL A 44 -8.16 4.38 3.65
N ILE A 45 -9.48 4.49 3.46
CA ILE A 45 -10.47 3.95 4.42
C ILE A 45 -10.33 2.43 4.55
N LEU A 46 -10.16 1.74 3.42
CA LEU A 46 -9.94 0.29 3.40
C LEU A 46 -8.70 -0.09 4.23
N VAL A 47 -7.60 0.62 4.06
CA VAL A 47 -6.37 0.38 4.84
C VAL A 47 -6.54 0.74 6.31
N LEU A 48 -7.30 1.78 6.66
CA LEU A 48 -7.59 2.09 8.05
C LEU A 48 -8.39 0.96 8.73
N ILE A 49 -9.41 0.43 8.06
CA ILE A 49 -10.15 -0.74 8.55
C ILE A 49 -9.22 -1.95 8.69
N TYR A 50 -8.36 -2.17 7.69
CA TYR A 50 -7.39 -3.26 7.68
C TYR A 50 -6.36 -3.14 8.82
N ILE A 51 -5.88 -1.93 9.14
CA ILE A 51 -4.99 -1.70 10.29
C ILE A 51 -5.70 -2.05 11.60
N VAL A 52 -6.97 -1.66 11.78
CA VAL A 52 -7.76 -2.03 12.97
C VAL A 52 -7.86 -3.55 13.08
N TYR A 53 -8.14 -4.23 11.97
CA TYR A 53 -8.18 -5.69 11.92
C TYR A 53 -6.82 -6.31 12.32
N LEU A 54 -5.71 -5.83 11.77
CA LEU A 54 -4.37 -6.30 12.13
C LEU A 54 -4.01 -5.97 13.58
N LEU A 55 -4.50 -4.88 14.17
CA LEU A 55 -4.29 -4.61 15.59
C LEU A 55 -4.97 -5.66 16.48
N MET A 56 -6.12 -6.18 16.06
CA MET A 56 -6.86 -7.21 16.79
C MET A 56 -6.30 -8.61 16.57
N TYR A 57 -5.97 -8.96 15.33
CA TYR A 57 -5.66 -10.34 14.92
C TYR A 57 -4.26 -10.50 14.30
N GLY A 58 -3.59 -9.41 13.94
CA GLY A 58 -2.29 -9.41 13.26
C GLY A 58 -1.21 -10.23 13.97
N HIS A 59 -1.24 -10.28 15.30
CA HIS A 59 -0.22 -11.02 16.06
C HIS A 59 -0.19 -12.52 15.71
N SER A 60 -1.35 -13.15 15.51
CA SER A 60 -1.42 -14.58 15.17
C SER A 60 -0.99 -14.91 13.75
N TYR A 61 -0.98 -13.92 12.85
CA TYR A 61 -0.54 -14.09 11.47
C TYR A 61 0.98 -14.04 11.30
N VAL A 62 1.69 -13.40 12.24
CA VAL A 62 3.15 -13.22 12.14
C VAL A 62 3.93 -13.93 13.24
N VAL A 63 3.24 -14.60 14.17
CA VAL A 63 3.82 -15.33 15.30
C VAL A 63 3.08 -16.64 15.48
N MET A 64 3.82 -17.75 15.48
CA MET A 64 3.28 -19.10 15.62
C MET A 64 2.92 -19.40 17.09
N GLY A 65 1.70 -19.01 17.49
CA GLY A 65 1.15 -19.36 18.80
C GLY A 65 1.71 -18.58 19.99
N ALA A 66 1.09 -18.78 21.15
CA ALA A 66 1.41 -18.08 22.39
C ALA A 66 2.71 -18.62 23.02
N GLY A 67 3.87 -18.30 22.44
CA GLY A 67 5.17 -18.61 23.03
C GLY A 67 6.34 -18.81 22.07
N GLU A 68 6.12 -18.93 20.76
CA GLU A 68 7.22 -19.07 19.80
C GLU A 68 7.69 -17.72 19.26
N THR A 69 8.98 -17.62 18.96
CA THR A 69 9.63 -16.39 18.43
C THR A 69 10.02 -16.49 16.96
N SER A 70 9.72 -17.61 16.29
CA SER A 70 9.98 -17.77 14.86
C SER A 70 9.00 -16.90 14.07
N THR A 71 9.47 -15.73 13.65
CA THR A 71 8.77 -14.84 12.74
C THR A 71 9.13 -15.20 11.30
N TYR A 72 8.14 -15.51 10.46
CA TYR A 72 8.40 -15.67 9.02
C TYR A 72 8.44 -14.29 8.38
N LEU A 73 9.61 -13.90 7.87
CA LEU A 73 9.79 -12.63 7.17
C LEU A 73 8.77 -12.45 6.03
N GLU A 74 8.37 -13.55 5.41
CA GLU A 74 7.36 -13.61 4.34
C GLU A 74 5.99 -13.08 4.80
N ASP A 75 5.53 -13.47 5.99
CA ASP A 75 4.25 -13.00 6.56
C ASP A 75 4.29 -11.49 6.85
N TRP A 76 5.44 -10.99 7.32
CA TRP A 76 5.62 -9.55 7.53
C TRP A 76 5.55 -8.79 6.21
N VAL A 77 6.16 -9.32 5.16
CA VAL A 77 6.11 -8.74 3.82
C VAL A 77 4.68 -8.77 3.28
N LEU A 78 4.03 -9.94 3.34
CA LEU A 78 2.71 -10.18 2.77
C LEU A 78 1.62 -9.35 3.46
N TYR A 79 1.60 -9.34 4.80
CA TYR A 79 0.52 -8.72 5.57
C TYR A 79 0.75 -7.23 5.84
N TYR A 80 1.99 -6.73 5.76
CA TYR A 80 2.28 -5.32 6.06
C TYR A 80 2.93 -4.56 4.90
N LEU A 81 4.08 -5.01 4.40
CA LEU A 81 4.84 -4.27 3.39
C LEU A 81 4.07 -4.15 2.07
N VAL A 82 3.51 -5.26 1.58
CA VAL A 82 2.82 -5.32 0.30
C VAL A 82 1.55 -4.46 0.29
N PRO A 83 0.64 -4.54 1.28
CA PRO A 83 -0.47 -3.60 1.40
C PRO A 83 -0.03 -2.14 1.46
N GLY A 84 1.08 -1.85 2.13
CA GLY A 84 1.70 -0.51 2.16
C GLY A 84 2.14 -0.04 0.78
N LEU A 85 2.82 -0.89 0.01
CA LEU A 85 3.22 -0.62 -1.37
C LEU A 85 2.01 -0.42 -2.30
N CYS A 86 0.96 -1.24 -2.15
CA CYS A 86 -0.27 -1.08 -2.91
C CYS A 86 -0.96 0.25 -2.61
N LEU A 87 -1.06 0.65 -1.33
CA LEU A 87 -1.62 1.94 -0.97
C LEU A 87 -0.75 3.10 -1.47
N ALA A 88 0.58 2.98 -1.41
CA ALA A 88 1.50 3.96 -1.97
C ALA A 88 1.32 4.10 -3.49
N ALA A 89 1.16 2.98 -4.20
CA ALA A 89 0.85 2.96 -5.64
C ALA A 89 -0.49 3.66 -5.95
N VAL A 90 -1.50 3.52 -5.09
CA VAL A 90 -2.78 4.22 -5.24
C VAL A 90 -2.62 5.72 -5.02
N ILE A 91 -2.07 6.14 -3.88
CA ILE A 91 -1.98 7.56 -3.49
C ILE A 91 -1.03 8.30 -4.43
N TYR A 92 0.18 7.78 -4.60
CA TYR A 92 1.25 8.35 -5.42
C TYR A 92 1.29 7.74 -6.83
N SER A 93 0.13 7.41 -7.40
CA SER A 93 -0.02 6.79 -8.72
C SER A 93 0.66 7.57 -9.84
N LYS A 94 0.74 8.90 -9.75
CA LYS A 94 1.48 9.70 -10.72
C LYS A 94 2.99 9.41 -10.66
N PRO A 95 3.70 9.61 -9.54
CA PRO A 95 5.09 9.18 -9.39
C PRO A 95 5.31 7.71 -9.73
N VAL A 96 4.42 6.83 -9.29
CA VAL A 96 4.52 5.37 -9.55
C VAL A 96 4.38 5.07 -11.03
N GLY A 97 3.52 5.80 -11.74
CA GLY A 97 3.32 5.75 -13.18
C GLY A 97 4.63 5.88 -13.98
N TYR A 98 5.57 6.69 -13.48
CA TYR A 98 6.87 6.91 -14.15
C TYR A 98 7.78 5.69 -14.11
N PHE A 99 7.57 4.72 -13.22
CA PHE A 99 8.31 3.45 -13.24
C PHE A 99 7.85 2.49 -14.35
N PHE A 100 6.68 2.70 -14.95
CA PHE A 100 6.11 1.79 -15.96
C PHE A 100 6.63 2.02 -17.39
N GLY A 101 7.64 2.87 -17.60
CA GLY A 101 8.38 2.95 -18.87
C GLY A 101 8.78 4.35 -19.28
N ASP A 102 9.59 4.44 -20.34
CA ASP A 102 10.23 5.67 -20.81
C ASP A 102 9.25 6.82 -21.09
N ASN A 103 9.67 8.04 -20.76
CA ASN A 103 8.94 9.29 -21.00
C ASN A 103 8.66 9.57 -22.49
N SER A 104 9.25 8.80 -23.40
CA SER A 104 9.08 8.88 -24.85
C SER A 104 7.91 8.07 -25.40
N SER A 105 7.21 7.28 -24.58
CA SER A 105 6.09 6.45 -25.02
C SER A 105 4.90 7.29 -25.50
N GLU A 106 4.29 6.92 -26.63
CA GLU A 106 3.07 7.55 -27.20
C GLU A 106 1.87 7.57 -26.22
N PHE A 107 1.88 6.68 -25.22
CA PHE A 107 0.94 6.72 -24.10
C PHE A 107 1.34 7.84 -23.13
N GLY A 108 0.61 8.96 -23.21
CA GLY A 108 0.83 10.14 -22.36
C GLY A 108 0.85 9.83 -20.86
N SER A 109 1.51 10.70 -20.09
CA SER A 109 1.71 10.57 -18.63
C SER A 109 0.43 10.26 -17.83
N SER A 110 -0.74 10.68 -18.33
CA SER A 110 -2.04 10.40 -17.72
C SER A 110 -2.38 8.91 -17.67
N ILE A 111 -2.09 8.14 -18.74
CA ILE A 111 -2.46 6.72 -18.82
C ILE A 111 -1.60 5.89 -17.85
N LYS A 112 -0.33 6.24 -17.70
CA LYS A 112 0.58 5.59 -16.75
C LYS A 112 0.11 5.75 -15.30
N GLU A 113 -0.39 6.93 -14.95
CA GLU A 113 -1.02 7.18 -13.65
C GLU A 113 -2.28 6.32 -13.46
N ASP A 114 -3.12 6.19 -14.50
CA ASP A 114 -4.34 5.38 -14.45
C ASP A 114 -4.03 3.90 -14.23
N VAL A 115 -3.04 3.37 -14.94
CA VAL A 115 -2.58 1.99 -14.76
C VAL A 115 -2.01 1.76 -13.37
N ALA A 116 -1.14 2.67 -12.88
CA ALA A 116 -0.58 2.59 -11.53
C ALA A 116 -1.67 2.59 -10.46
N PHE A 117 -2.65 3.47 -10.60
CA PHE A 117 -3.81 3.55 -9.70
C PHE A 117 -4.63 2.25 -9.73
N MET A 118 -4.98 1.75 -10.91
CA MET A 118 -5.83 0.56 -11.06
C MET A 118 -5.14 -0.70 -10.54
N LEU A 119 -3.86 -0.89 -10.86
CA LEU A 119 -3.07 -2.00 -10.33
C LEU A 119 -2.93 -1.89 -8.81
N GLY A 120 -2.56 -0.71 -8.29
CA GLY A 120 -2.45 -0.48 -6.85
C GLY A 120 -3.74 -0.82 -6.11
N LEU A 121 -4.89 -0.39 -6.63
CA LEU A 121 -6.19 -0.63 -6.01
C LEU A 121 -6.59 -2.11 -6.09
N LEU A 122 -6.41 -2.76 -7.24
CA LEU A 122 -6.78 -4.16 -7.43
C LEU A 122 -5.96 -5.08 -6.53
N TRP A 123 -4.65 -4.85 -6.44
CA TRP A 123 -3.79 -5.61 -5.54
C TRP A 123 -4.07 -5.31 -4.07
N LEU A 124 -4.36 -4.05 -3.71
CA LEU A 124 -4.78 -3.71 -2.35
C LEU A 124 -6.04 -4.48 -1.94
N LEU A 125 -7.05 -4.52 -2.82
CA LEU A 125 -8.26 -5.30 -2.60
C LEU A 125 -7.95 -6.80 -2.48
N PHE A 126 -7.11 -7.34 -3.36
CA PHE A 126 -6.72 -8.75 -3.31
C PHE A 126 -6.08 -9.13 -1.97
N PHE A 127 -5.05 -8.41 -1.53
CA PHE A 127 -4.33 -8.75 -0.29
C PHE A 127 -5.18 -8.52 0.96
N THR A 128 -5.97 -7.45 0.99
CA THR A 128 -6.88 -7.21 2.13
C THR A 128 -8.02 -8.24 2.18
N TRP A 129 -8.52 -8.71 1.04
CA TRP A 129 -9.54 -9.75 0.95
C TRP A 129 -9.01 -11.14 1.30
N GLN A 130 -7.80 -11.48 0.88
CA GLN A 130 -7.16 -12.77 1.19
C GLN A 130 -7.16 -13.03 2.70
N ILE A 131 -6.84 -12.01 3.49
CA ILE A 131 -6.77 -12.12 4.95
C ILE A 131 -8.14 -12.27 5.57
N PHE A 132 -9.16 -11.62 5.00
CA PHE A 132 -10.53 -11.83 5.42
C PHE A 132 -10.95 -13.29 5.20
N LEU A 133 -10.59 -13.90 4.06
CA LEU A 133 -10.86 -15.31 3.78
C LEU A 133 -10.11 -16.26 4.71
N GLU A 134 -8.86 -15.96 5.07
CA GLU A 134 -8.06 -16.75 6.03
C GLU A 134 -8.65 -16.73 7.46
N SER A 135 -9.62 -15.83 7.72
CA SER A 135 -10.24 -15.65 9.03
C SER A 135 -11.67 -16.21 9.18
N LEU A 136 -12.23 -16.78 8.10
CA LEU A 136 -13.52 -17.48 8.07
C LEU A 136 -13.36 -18.96 8.42
#